data_AF-A0A7S4RFH4-F1
#
_entry.id   AF-A0A7S4RFH4-F1
#
_cell.length_a   1.000
_cell.length_b   1.000
_cell.length_c   1.000
_cell.angle_alpha   90.00
_cell.angle_beta   90.00
_cell.angle_gamma   90.00
#
_symmetry.space_group_name_H-M   'P 1'
#
loop_
_entity.id
_entity.type
_entity.pdbx_description
1 polymer ?
#
loop_
_entity_poly.entity_id
_entity_poly.type
_entity_poly.pdbx_seq_one_letter_code
_entity_poly.pdbx_strand_id
1 'polypeptide(L)'
;MSSEKVHVRSHGCMKPYNWMQVGTWILLPLLLLQFFFFASPLLPLAASIPCSIVVFFFGILTAYKAIKTTITDPADSHLQKKKQGANFTDEEKAEEEARYCHHCESNVNNNAVHCNICHKCIEGYDHHCKWLNNCIGKKNYQLFFDTLVSLNLFLVSQSAVLIGIIVAFFVGWDDGQTSSTEQRAIDWFGANQPNVVIGLNLGFLTIDLISEWLILQLLFFHLSLRRKGLTTYQYIIKLNETNRIKAKHQRQINDRRAHHIKKANEEGNSWEKMKLVVGGWRGCGCIDPITNGSVDDTSSPDGSMPDASINRDVIGSSSLDSWNYMLLQGSAVHG
;
A
#
# COMPACT_ATOMS: atom_id res chain seq x y z
N MET A 1 -1.86 39.94 -12.69
CA MET A 1 -1.51 38.50 -12.58
C MET A 1 -2.66 37.72 -13.19
N SER A 2 -2.49 37.19 -14.40
CA SER A 2 -3.46 36.23 -14.95
C SER A 2 -3.48 35.02 -14.02
N SER A 3 -4.65 34.63 -13.51
CA SER A 3 -4.76 33.36 -12.79
C SER A 3 -4.36 32.26 -13.78
N GLU A 4 -3.19 31.67 -13.59
CA GLU A 4 -2.83 30.46 -14.31
C GLU A 4 -3.92 29.43 -13.98
N LYS A 5 -4.68 29.01 -15.00
CA LYS A 5 -5.79 28.09 -14.81
C LYS A 5 -5.20 26.77 -14.31
N VAL A 6 -5.36 26.50 -13.02
CA VAL A 6 -4.94 25.24 -12.40
C VAL A 6 -5.56 24.09 -13.17
N HIS A 7 -4.72 23.24 -13.75
CA HIS A 7 -5.17 22.15 -14.61
C HIS A 7 -5.73 21.01 -13.76
N VAL A 8 -7.06 20.84 -13.78
CA VAL A 8 -7.75 19.76 -13.06
C VAL A 8 -7.61 18.44 -13.83
N ARG A 9 -7.02 17.43 -13.19
CA ARG A 9 -6.87 16.10 -13.78
C ARG A 9 -8.14 15.29 -13.64
N SER A 10 -8.82 14.96 -14.74
CA SER A 10 -9.97 14.04 -14.73
C SER A 10 -9.54 12.57 -14.67
N HIS A 11 -8.48 12.17 -15.36
CA HIS A 11 -8.02 10.78 -15.42
C HIS A 11 -6.50 10.65 -15.50
N GLY A 12 -5.98 9.43 -15.36
CA GLY A 12 -4.53 9.17 -15.30
C GLY A 12 -3.77 9.39 -16.61
N CYS A 13 -4.44 9.33 -17.77
CA CYS A 13 -3.80 9.58 -19.07
C CYS A 13 -3.54 11.07 -19.37
N MET A 14 -3.81 11.99 -18.44
CA MET A 14 -3.52 13.42 -18.65
C MET A 14 -2.09 13.75 -18.21
N LYS A 15 -1.48 14.73 -18.89
CA LYS A 15 -0.16 15.27 -18.53
C LYS A 15 -0.21 16.03 -17.18
N PRO A 16 0.91 16.13 -16.44
CA PRO A 16 2.17 15.42 -16.67
C PRO A 16 2.06 13.93 -16.33
N TYR A 17 2.77 13.11 -17.12
CA TYR A 17 2.87 11.67 -16.85
C TYR A 17 3.82 11.42 -15.68
N ASN A 18 3.51 10.40 -14.89
CA ASN A 18 4.40 9.92 -13.84
C ASN A 18 5.30 8.80 -14.42
N TRP A 19 6.59 8.77 -14.08
CA TRP A 19 7.49 7.71 -14.56
C TRP A 19 7.04 6.31 -14.10
N MET A 20 6.39 6.19 -12.93
CA MET A 20 5.83 4.94 -12.42
C MET A 20 4.67 4.46 -13.31
N GLN A 21 3.90 5.40 -13.85
CA GLN A 21 2.84 5.08 -14.81
C GLN A 21 3.42 4.55 -16.12
N VAL A 22 4.47 5.19 -16.65
CA VAL A 22 5.17 4.69 -17.84
C VAL A 22 5.72 3.29 -17.58
N GLY A 23 6.33 3.07 -16.42
CA GLY A 23 6.79 1.76 -15.97
C GLY A 23 5.68 0.71 -15.98
N THR A 24 4.50 1.03 -15.45
CA THR A 24 3.33 0.11 -15.43
C THR A 24 2.99 -0.41 -16.82
N TRP A 25 2.93 0.47 -17.82
CA TRP A 25 2.53 0.11 -19.18
C TRP A 25 3.64 -0.56 -19.99
N ILE A 26 4.89 -0.47 -19.54
CA ILE A 26 6.03 -1.18 -20.15
C ILE A 26 6.22 -2.56 -19.51
N LEU A 27 6.12 -2.66 -18.18
CA LEU A 27 6.42 -3.87 -17.44
C LEU A 27 5.48 -5.03 -17.79
N LEU A 28 4.17 -4.80 -17.89
CA LEU A 28 3.22 -5.88 -18.18
C LEU A 28 3.45 -6.52 -19.57
N PRO A 29 3.59 -5.76 -20.67
CA PRO A 29 4.00 -6.32 -21.95
C PRO A 29 5.35 -7.06 -21.89
N LEU A 30 6.35 -6.51 -21.18
CA LEU A 30 7.66 -7.17 -21.05
C LEU A 30 7.55 -8.53 -20.35
N LEU A 31 6.75 -8.64 -19.28
CA LEU A 31 6.52 -9.92 -18.59
C LEU A 31 5.81 -10.95 -19.51
N LEU A 32 4.81 -10.50 -20.28
CA LEU A 32 4.14 -11.36 -21.27
C LEU A 32 5.08 -11.82 -22.39
N LEU A 33 5.95 -10.94 -22.90
CA LEU A 33 6.96 -11.30 -23.89
C LEU A 33 8.00 -12.25 -23.28
N GLN A 34 8.42 -12.01 -22.05
CA GLN A 34 9.34 -12.90 -21.33
C GLN A 34 8.73 -14.30 -21.19
N PHE A 35 7.46 -14.43 -20.80
CA PHE A 35 6.77 -15.71 -20.79
C PHE A 35 6.74 -16.37 -22.18
N PHE A 36 6.36 -15.63 -23.22
CA PHE A 36 6.26 -16.16 -24.58
C PHE A 36 7.60 -16.64 -25.14
N PHE A 37 8.70 -15.92 -24.92
CA PHE A 37 10.00 -16.25 -25.50
C PHE A 37 10.86 -17.18 -24.63
N PHE A 38 10.71 -17.14 -23.30
CA PHE A 38 11.63 -17.84 -22.38
C PHE A 38 10.98 -18.97 -21.58
N ALA A 39 9.64 -19.02 -21.49
CA ALA A 39 8.92 -20.07 -20.76
C ALA A 39 8.11 -20.99 -21.69
N SER A 40 7.23 -20.41 -22.53
CA SER A 40 6.33 -21.18 -23.41
C SER A 40 7.01 -22.23 -24.29
N PRO A 41 8.17 -21.96 -24.94
CA PRO A 41 8.85 -22.93 -25.81
C PRO A 41 9.53 -24.07 -25.05
N LEU A 42 9.77 -23.90 -23.75
CA LEU A 42 10.41 -24.89 -22.88
C LEU A 42 9.43 -25.93 -22.35
N LEU A 43 8.12 -25.68 -22.50
CA LEU A 43 7.07 -26.63 -22.14
C LEU A 43 6.79 -27.61 -23.28
N PRO A 44 6.38 -28.86 -22.98
CA PRO A 44 5.80 -29.72 -23.99
C PRO A 44 4.53 -29.09 -24.57
N LEU A 45 4.24 -29.31 -25.85
CA LEU A 45 3.15 -28.63 -26.57
C LEU A 45 1.79 -28.73 -25.85
N ALA A 46 1.50 -29.91 -25.28
CA ALA A 46 0.28 -30.18 -24.53
C ALA A 46 0.12 -29.30 -23.27
N ALA A 47 1.22 -28.91 -22.62
CA ALA A 47 1.20 -27.99 -21.49
C ALA A 47 1.36 -26.52 -21.91
N SER A 48 2.14 -26.27 -22.96
CA SER A 48 2.44 -24.92 -23.48
C SER A 48 1.17 -24.15 -23.86
N ILE A 49 0.23 -24.80 -24.56
CA ILE A 49 -1.03 -24.18 -24.98
C ILE A 49 -1.90 -23.75 -23.78
N PRO A 50 -2.31 -24.65 -22.86
CA PRO A 50 -3.16 -24.26 -21.73
C PRO A 50 -2.46 -23.26 -20.78
N CYS A 51 -1.16 -23.43 -20.50
CA CYS A 51 -0.41 -22.47 -19.69
C CYS A 51 -0.39 -21.08 -20.33
N SER A 52 -0.17 -20.99 -21.65
CA SER A 52 -0.21 -19.72 -22.37
C SER A 52 -1.58 -19.07 -22.31
N ILE A 53 -2.67 -19.83 -22.51
CA ILE A 53 -4.03 -19.30 -22.41
C ILE A 53 -4.27 -18.69 -21.02
N VAL A 54 -3.89 -19.38 -19.95
CA VAL A 54 -4.08 -18.92 -18.56
C VAL A 54 -3.28 -17.63 -18.29
N VAL A 55 -2.00 -17.62 -18.62
CA VAL A 55 -1.11 -16.46 -18.36
C VAL A 55 -1.57 -15.24 -19.16
N PHE A 56 -1.83 -15.40 -20.46
CA PHE A 56 -2.32 -14.29 -21.30
C PHE A 56 -3.72 -13.83 -20.89
N PHE A 57 -4.61 -14.73 -20.46
CA PHE A 57 -5.93 -14.36 -19.96
C PHE A 57 -5.82 -13.43 -18.74
N PHE A 58 -5.04 -13.80 -17.73
CA PHE A 58 -4.86 -12.96 -16.55
C PHE A 58 -4.07 -11.68 -16.84
N GLY A 59 -3.10 -11.73 -17.77
CA GLY A 59 -2.39 -10.54 -18.24
C GLY A 59 -3.31 -9.53 -18.94
N ILE A 60 -4.15 -9.98 -19.87
CA ILE A 60 -5.13 -9.15 -20.57
C ILE A 60 -6.19 -8.62 -19.60
N LEU A 61 -6.70 -9.45 -18.70
CA LEU A 61 -7.64 -9.03 -17.67
C LEU A 61 -7.06 -7.93 -16.79
N THR A 62 -5.80 -8.07 -16.39
CA THR A 62 -5.06 -7.06 -15.60
C THR A 62 -4.93 -5.75 -16.37
N ALA A 63 -4.51 -5.80 -17.64
CA ALA A 63 -4.44 -4.62 -18.50
C ALA A 63 -5.81 -3.93 -18.61
N TYR A 64 -6.87 -4.69 -18.88
CA TYR A 64 -8.22 -4.16 -18.99
C TYR A 64 -8.67 -3.45 -17.71
N LYS A 65 -8.53 -4.10 -16.56
CA LYS A 65 -8.91 -3.52 -15.25
C LYS A 65 -8.07 -2.28 -14.93
N ALA A 66 -6.76 -2.33 -15.15
CA ALA A 66 -5.85 -1.20 -14.91
C ALA A 66 -6.20 0.01 -15.80
N ILE A 67 -6.52 -0.23 -17.08
CA ILE A 67 -6.96 0.81 -18.01
C ILE A 67 -8.26 1.42 -17.51
N LYS A 68 -9.26 0.60 -17.16
CA LYS A 68 -10.54 1.06 -16.62
C LYS A 68 -10.36 1.91 -15.35
N THR A 69 -9.51 1.49 -14.42
CA THR A 69 -9.18 2.26 -13.21
C THR A 69 -8.51 3.60 -13.55
N THR A 70 -7.60 3.59 -14.53
CA THR A 70 -6.84 4.79 -14.98
C THR A 70 -7.74 5.84 -15.62
N ILE A 71 -8.69 5.43 -16.47
CA ILE A 71 -9.55 6.34 -17.24
C ILE A 71 -10.80 6.80 -16.48
N THR A 72 -11.18 6.09 -15.41
CA THR A 72 -12.35 6.48 -14.61
C THR A 72 -12.06 7.76 -13.85
N ASP A 73 -12.94 8.76 -13.94
CA ASP A 73 -12.83 10.00 -13.16
C ASP A 73 -13.42 9.81 -11.75
N PRO A 74 -12.59 9.73 -10.69
CA PRO A 74 -13.04 9.58 -9.31
C PRO A 74 -13.55 10.88 -8.67
N ALA A 75 -13.69 11.97 -9.43
CA ALA A 75 -14.18 13.24 -8.90
C ALA A 75 -15.51 13.08 -8.16
N ASP A 76 -15.69 13.86 -7.10
CA ASP A 76 -16.93 14.00 -6.36
C ASP A 76 -18.14 14.27 -7.28
N SER A 77 -19.27 13.65 -6.98
CA SER A 77 -20.50 13.74 -7.77
C SER A 77 -21.05 15.17 -7.87
N HIS A 78 -20.95 15.98 -6.82
CA HIS A 78 -21.41 17.38 -6.85
C HIS A 78 -20.59 18.22 -7.83
N LEU A 79 -19.27 17.99 -7.87
CA LEU A 79 -18.41 18.68 -8.83
C LEU A 79 -18.75 18.29 -10.28
N GLN A 80 -19.17 17.05 -10.51
CA GLN A 80 -19.61 16.60 -11.83
C GLN A 80 -20.96 17.23 -12.23
N LYS A 81 -21.93 17.29 -11.32
CA LYS A 81 -23.23 17.96 -11.55
C LYS A 81 -23.08 19.46 -11.80
N LYS A 82 -22.23 20.15 -11.03
CA LYS A 82 -21.89 21.57 -11.25
C LYS A 82 -21.29 21.80 -12.64
N LYS A 83 -20.37 20.92 -13.09
CA LYS A 83 -19.81 20.98 -14.46
C LYS A 83 -20.86 20.79 -15.54
N GLN A 84 -21.91 20.02 -15.28
CA GLN A 84 -22.99 19.74 -16.22
C GLN A 84 -24.12 20.78 -16.17
N GLY A 85 -24.02 21.81 -15.31
CA GLY A 85 -25.06 22.83 -15.16
C GLY A 85 -26.38 22.27 -14.61
N ALA A 86 -26.36 21.09 -13.99
CA ALA A 86 -27.54 20.45 -13.43
C ALA A 86 -27.91 21.08 -12.09
N ASN A 87 -29.18 21.43 -11.90
CA ASN A 87 -29.70 21.86 -10.61
C ASN A 87 -29.90 20.64 -9.71
N PHE A 88 -29.50 20.74 -8.45
CA PHE A 88 -29.78 19.72 -7.43
C PHE A 88 -31.29 19.64 -7.19
N THR A 89 -31.82 18.42 -7.11
CA THR A 89 -33.22 18.18 -6.76
C THR A 89 -33.46 18.48 -5.28
N ASP A 90 -34.71 18.77 -4.89
CA ASP A 90 -35.03 19.11 -3.49
C ASP A 90 -34.86 17.90 -2.54
N GLU A 91 -34.89 16.67 -3.06
CA GLU A 91 -34.53 15.43 -2.33
C GLU A 91 -33.02 15.33 -2.07
N GLU A 92 -32.17 15.76 -3.01
CA GLU A 92 -30.71 15.79 -2.82
C GLU A 92 -30.27 16.88 -1.84
N LYS A 93 -31.00 18.00 -1.78
CA LYS A 93 -30.79 19.02 -0.72
C LYS A 93 -31.19 18.51 0.68
N ALA A 94 -32.06 17.51 0.78
CA ALA A 94 -32.63 17.06 2.04
C ALA A 94 -31.77 16.01 2.76
N GLU A 95 -30.78 15.40 2.07
CA GLU A 95 -29.95 14.31 2.60
C GLU A 95 -28.46 14.66 2.79
N GLU A 96 -27.97 15.80 2.27
CA GLU A 96 -26.52 16.02 2.12
C GLU A 96 -25.89 16.88 3.23
N GLU A 97 -25.07 16.23 4.07
CA GLU A 97 -23.96 16.89 4.79
C GLU A 97 -22.92 17.39 3.77
N ALA A 98 -23.23 18.43 3.02
CA ALA A 98 -22.29 19.02 2.08
C ALA A 98 -21.26 19.88 2.83
N ARG A 99 -19.97 19.63 2.60
CA ARG A 99 -18.89 20.48 3.12
C ARG A 99 -18.39 21.41 2.02
N TYR A 100 -18.04 22.64 2.37
CA TYR A 100 -17.42 23.56 1.42
C TYR A 100 -15.93 23.25 1.25
N CYS A 101 -15.48 23.07 0.02
CA CYS A 101 -14.05 22.97 -0.30
C CYS A 101 -13.54 24.33 -0.79
N HIS A 102 -12.63 24.95 -0.04
CA HIS A 102 -12.02 26.23 -0.43
C HIS A 102 -11.13 26.14 -1.67
N HIS A 103 -10.50 25.00 -1.94
CA HIS A 103 -9.67 24.82 -3.15
C HIS A 103 -10.49 24.66 -4.43
N CYS A 104 -11.68 24.06 -4.33
CA CYS A 104 -12.57 23.86 -5.48
C CYS A 104 -13.68 24.92 -5.58
N GLU A 105 -13.80 25.81 -4.58
CA GLU A 105 -14.84 26.82 -4.45
C GLU A 105 -16.25 26.24 -4.72
N SER A 106 -16.53 25.12 -4.06
CA SER A 106 -17.76 24.35 -4.25
C SER A 106 -18.10 23.53 -3.02
N ASN A 107 -19.39 23.30 -2.83
CA ASN A 107 -19.89 22.25 -1.96
C ASN A 107 -19.53 20.88 -2.56
N VAL A 108 -19.07 19.97 -1.70
CA VAL A 108 -18.68 18.60 -1.99
C VAL A 108 -19.21 17.69 -0.87
N ASN A 109 -19.25 16.38 -1.08
CA ASN A 109 -19.67 15.44 -0.03
C ASN A 109 -18.82 15.58 1.25
N ASN A 110 -19.40 15.33 2.44
CA ASN A 110 -18.68 15.40 3.72
C ASN A 110 -17.41 14.53 3.75
N ASN A 111 -17.49 13.36 3.14
CA ASN A 111 -16.39 12.39 3.10
C ASN A 111 -15.39 12.64 1.95
N ALA A 112 -15.60 13.67 1.13
CA ALA A 112 -14.72 13.96 0.01
C ALA A 112 -13.41 14.60 0.49
N VAL A 113 -12.28 14.24 -0.11
CA VAL A 113 -10.96 14.81 0.22
C VAL A 113 -10.38 15.47 -1.02
N HIS A 114 -9.79 16.67 -0.86
CA HIS A 114 -9.14 17.37 -1.96
C HIS A 114 -7.75 16.77 -2.22
N CYS A 115 -7.50 16.33 -3.46
CA CYS A 115 -6.17 15.88 -3.88
C CYS A 115 -5.42 17.03 -4.54
N ASN A 116 -4.34 17.51 -3.91
CA ASN A 116 -3.51 18.59 -4.44
C ASN A 116 -2.78 18.23 -5.76
N ILE A 117 -2.60 16.94 -6.06
CA ILE A 117 -1.95 16.49 -7.31
C ILE A 117 -2.93 16.53 -8.48
N CYS A 118 -4.19 16.14 -8.25
CA CYS A 118 -5.22 16.12 -9.29
C CYS A 118 -6.05 17.40 -9.34
N HIS A 119 -5.93 18.28 -8.34
CA HIS A 119 -6.70 19.51 -8.15
C HIS A 119 -8.23 19.29 -8.18
N LYS A 120 -8.70 18.24 -7.50
CA LYS A 120 -10.13 17.91 -7.38
C LYS A 120 -10.45 17.20 -6.07
N CYS A 121 -11.69 17.34 -5.62
CA CYS A 121 -12.22 16.54 -4.52
C CYS A 121 -12.65 15.15 -4.99
N ILE A 122 -12.32 14.15 -4.19
CA ILE A 122 -12.58 12.74 -4.44
C ILE A 122 -13.49 12.20 -3.35
N GLU A 123 -14.66 11.69 -3.71
CA GLU A 123 -15.57 11.03 -2.78
C GLU A 123 -15.00 9.68 -2.34
N GLY A 124 -15.01 9.40 -1.03
CA GLY A 124 -14.43 8.18 -0.47
C GLY A 124 -12.96 8.01 -0.84
N TYR A 125 -12.18 9.09 -0.69
CA TYR A 125 -10.77 9.13 -1.07
C TYR A 125 -9.95 8.04 -0.35
N ASP A 126 -9.21 7.25 -1.14
CA ASP A 126 -8.28 6.24 -0.64
C ASP A 126 -6.85 6.75 -0.71
N HIS A 127 -6.35 7.01 -1.92
CA HIS A 127 -5.01 7.57 -2.16
C HIS A 127 -4.87 8.10 -3.59
N HIS A 128 -3.78 8.81 -3.86
CA HIS A 128 -3.34 9.10 -5.22
C HIS A 128 -2.37 8.01 -5.68
N CYS A 129 -2.75 7.21 -6.68
CA CYS A 129 -1.92 6.12 -7.19
C CYS A 129 -0.97 6.64 -8.28
N LYS A 130 0.33 6.68 -8.00
CA LYS A 130 1.36 7.11 -8.97
C LYS A 130 1.50 6.15 -10.17
N TRP A 131 1.31 4.85 -9.94
CA TRP A 131 1.34 3.80 -10.97
C TRP A 131 0.21 3.95 -12.00
N LEU A 132 -0.96 4.45 -11.58
CA LEU A 132 -2.09 4.72 -12.50
C LEU A 132 -2.19 6.21 -12.85
N ASN A 133 -1.37 7.05 -12.24
CA ASN A 133 -1.38 8.52 -12.32
C ASN A 133 -2.78 9.13 -12.03
N ASN A 134 -3.61 8.44 -11.26
CA ASN A 134 -5.00 8.79 -10.96
C ASN A 134 -5.30 8.61 -9.47
N CYS A 135 -6.30 9.33 -8.97
CA CYS A 135 -6.80 9.08 -7.62
C CYS A 135 -7.61 7.77 -7.57
N ILE A 136 -7.53 7.08 -6.44
CA ILE A 136 -8.40 5.98 -6.08
C ILE A 136 -9.41 6.49 -5.06
N GLY A 137 -10.68 6.33 -5.37
CA GLY A 137 -11.79 6.70 -4.50
C GLY A 137 -12.99 5.78 -4.74
N LYS A 138 -14.14 6.11 -4.16
CA LYS A 138 -15.33 5.25 -4.15
C LYS A 138 -15.71 4.71 -5.55
N LYS A 139 -15.63 5.56 -6.58
CA LYS A 139 -16.06 5.23 -7.96
C LYS A 139 -15.16 4.22 -8.69
N ASN A 140 -13.87 4.13 -8.35
CA ASN A 140 -12.92 3.25 -9.04
C ASN A 140 -12.17 2.29 -8.10
N TYR A 141 -12.46 2.29 -6.80
CA TYR A 141 -11.83 1.42 -5.82
C TYR A 141 -12.00 -0.08 -6.15
N GLN A 142 -13.20 -0.51 -6.56
CA GLN A 142 -13.41 -1.91 -6.94
C GLN A 142 -12.56 -2.31 -8.15
N LEU A 143 -12.44 -1.44 -9.16
CA LEU A 143 -11.59 -1.69 -10.32
C LEU A 143 -10.11 -1.77 -9.92
N PHE A 144 -9.65 -0.88 -9.04
CA PHE A 144 -8.30 -0.93 -8.48
C PHE A 144 -8.04 -2.23 -7.73
N PHE A 145 -8.95 -2.65 -6.86
CA PHE A 145 -8.84 -3.89 -6.11
C PHE A 145 -8.80 -5.11 -7.04
N ASP A 146 -9.69 -5.15 -8.05
CA ASP A 146 -9.71 -6.20 -9.07
C ASP A 146 -8.39 -6.24 -9.87
N THR A 147 -7.78 -5.09 -10.16
CA THR A 147 -6.45 -5.02 -10.79
C THR A 147 -5.39 -5.68 -9.92
N LEU A 148 -5.39 -5.48 -8.59
CA LEU A 148 -4.44 -6.14 -7.69
C LEU A 148 -4.64 -7.65 -7.66
N VAL A 149 -5.90 -8.11 -7.63
CA VAL A 149 -6.23 -9.54 -7.65
C VAL A 149 -5.81 -10.17 -8.96
N SER A 150 -6.18 -9.58 -10.11
CA SER A 150 -5.82 -10.15 -11.42
C SER A 150 -4.31 -10.12 -11.66
N LEU A 151 -3.60 -9.08 -11.19
CA LEU A 151 -2.14 -9.00 -11.28
C LEU A 151 -1.48 -10.08 -10.42
N ASN A 152 -1.98 -10.34 -9.21
CA ASN A 152 -1.47 -11.42 -8.38
C ASN A 152 -1.71 -12.79 -9.03
N LEU A 153 -2.89 -13.05 -9.60
CA LEU A 153 -3.17 -14.29 -10.33
C LEU A 153 -2.27 -14.46 -11.56
N PHE A 154 -2.01 -13.38 -12.30
CA PHE A 154 -1.05 -13.36 -13.40
C PHE A 154 0.35 -13.78 -12.92
N LEU A 155 0.88 -13.13 -11.89
CA LEU A 155 2.20 -13.43 -11.33
C LEU A 155 2.28 -14.86 -10.79
N VAL A 156 1.28 -15.33 -10.03
CA VAL A 156 1.21 -16.71 -9.53
C VAL A 156 1.24 -17.72 -10.67
N SER A 157 0.46 -17.49 -11.73
CA SER A 157 0.42 -18.40 -12.89
C SER A 157 1.77 -18.45 -13.63
N GLN A 158 2.46 -17.30 -13.73
CA GLN A 158 3.78 -17.21 -14.34
C GLN A 158 4.86 -17.89 -13.48
N SER A 159 4.90 -17.58 -12.18
CA SER A 159 5.77 -18.22 -11.19
C SER A 159 5.61 -19.74 -11.20
N ALA A 160 4.38 -20.25 -11.22
CA ALA A 160 4.10 -21.68 -11.25
C ALA A 160 4.68 -22.37 -12.50
N VAL A 161 4.56 -21.74 -13.67
CA VAL A 161 5.15 -22.27 -14.91
C VAL A 161 6.68 -22.27 -14.85
N LEU A 162 7.30 -21.17 -14.40
CA LEU A 162 8.75 -21.08 -14.27
C LEU A 162 9.30 -22.13 -13.30
N ILE A 163 8.66 -22.30 -12.14
CA ILE A 163 9.00 -23.36 -11.19
C ILE A 163 8.88 -24.74 -11.85
N GLY A 164 7.78 -24.99 -12.58
CA GLY A 164 7.57 -26.25 -13.31
C GLY A 164 8.69 -26.54 -14.32
N ILE A 165 9.11 -25.53 -15.09
CA ILE A 165 10.22 -25.65 -16.05
C ILE A 165 11.54 -25.97 -15.33
N ILE A 166 11.82 -25.27 -14.22
CA ILE A 166 13.03 -25.48 -13.43
C ILE A 166 13.07 -26.90 -12.85
N VAL A 167 11.97 -27.35 -12.26
CA VAL A 167 11.85 -28.71 -11.73
C VAL A 167 12.01 -29.74 -12.84
N ALA A 168 11.30 -29.57 -13.97
CA ALA A 168 11.38 -30.50 -15.10
C ALA A 168 12.78 -30.59 -15.71
N PHE A 169 13.53 -29.48 -15.71
CA PHE A 169 14.92 -29.44 -16.17
C PHE A 169 15.84 -30.28 -15.27
N PHE A 170 15.77 -30.10 -13.95
CA PHE A 170 16.66 -30.81 -13.02
C PHE A 170 16.25 -32.26 -12.77
N VAL A 171 14.96 -32.58 -12.83
CA VAL A 171 14.47 -33.96 -12.73
C VAL A 171 14.78 -34.75 -14.00
N GLY A 172 15.02 -34.07 -15.12
CA GLY A 172 15.19 -34.71 -16.43
C GLY A 172 13.90 -35.40 -16.86
N TRP A 173 12.76 -34.73 -16.69
CA TRP A 173 11.46 -35.31 -17.05
C TRP A 173 11.46 -35.71 -18.54
N ASP A 174 11.36 -37.01 -18.78
CA ASP A 174 11.26 -37.62 -20.10
C ASP A 174 10.15 -38.69 -20.01
N ASP A 175 9.03 -38.43 -20.70
CA ASP A 175 7.91 -39.35 -20.79
C ASP A 175 8.02 -40.32 -21.98
N GLY A 176 9.16 -40.30 -22.69
CA GLY A 176 9.43 -41.10 -23.88
C GLY A 176 8.61 -40.72 -25.11
N GLN A 177 7.72 -39.72 -24.99
CA GLN A 177 6.88 -39.21 -26.08
C GLN A 177 7.25 -37.78 -26.47
N THR A 178 7.78 -37.01 -25.53
CA THR A 178 8.16 -35.61 -25.71
C THR A 178 9.66 -35.44 -25.48
N SER A 179 10.28 -34.51 -26.19
CA SER A 179 11.68 -34.15 -25.94
C SER A 179 11.85 -33.65 -24.49
N SER A 180 13.04 -33.80 -23.90
CA SER A 180 13.29 -33.24 -22.57
C SER A 180 13.21 -31.70 -22.60
N THR A 181 13.00 -31.07 -21.43
CA THR A 181 13.05 -29.60 -21.31
C THR A 181 14.40 -29.03 -21.77
N GLU A 182 15.48 -29.77 -21.51
CA GLU A 182 16.82 -29.43 -21.98
C GLU A 182 16.89 -29.40 -23.51
N GLN A 183 16.40 -30.43 -24.19
CA GLN A 183 16.41 -30.51 -25.64
C GLN A 183 15.56 -29.39 -26.27
N ARG A 184 14.36 -29.12 -25.71
CA ARG A 184 13.53 -27.98 -26.17
C ARG A 184 14.24 -26.64 -26.03
N ALA A 185 15.00 -26.44 -24.95
CA ALA A 185 15.79 -25.23 -24.76
C ALA A 185 16.90 -25.12 -25.83
N ILE A 186 17.61 -26.20 -26.12
CA ILE A 186 18.65 -26.23 -27.17
C ILE A 186 18.04 -25.93 -28.54
N ASP A 187 16.93 -26.58 -28.88
CA ASP A 187 16.25 -26.44 -30.17
C ASP A 187 15.73 -25.01 -30.38
N TRP A 188 15.12 -24.41 -29.35
CA TRP A 188 14.54 -23.07 -29.44
C TRP A 188 15.60 -21.96 -29.51
N PHE A 189 16.63 -22.03 -28.66
CA PHE A 189 17.67 -21.01 -28.61
C PHE A 189 18.77 -21.22 -29.65
N GLY A 190 18.79 -22.38 -30.33
CA GLY A 190 19.80 -22.73 -31.34
C GLY A 190 21.22 -22.78 -30.77
N ALA A 191 21.35 -22.95 -29.45
CA ALA A 191 22.61 -22.92 -28.73
C ALA A 191 22.70 -24.10 -27.78
N ASN A 192 23.80 -24.86 -27.85
CA ASN A 192 24.07 -26.00 -26.97
C ASN A 192 24.54 -25.54 -25.58
N GLN A 193 23.77 -24.65 -24.95
CA GLN A 193 24.03 -24.04 -23.64
C GLN A 193 22.76 -24.02 -22.77
N PRO A 194 22.14 -25.18 -22.49
CA PRO A 194 20.89 -25.25 -21.73
C PRO A 194 21.01 -24.69 -20.31
N ASN A 195 22.20 -24.77 -19.71
CA ASN A 195 22.50 -24.19 -18.39
C ASN A 195 22.37 -22.66 -18.34
N VAL A 196 22.62 -21.96 -19.44
CA VAL A 196 22.43 -20.50 -19.50
C VAL A 196 20.94 -20.17 -19.53
N VAL A 197 20.16 -20.92 -20.31
CA VAL A 197 18.71 -20.73 -20.44
C VAL A 197 18.00 -20.96 -19.11
N ILE A 198 18.38 -22.02 -18.36
CA ILE A 198 17.81 -22.28 -17.05
C ILE A 198 18.26 -21.23 -16.01
N GLY A 199 19.50 -20.76 -16.09
CA GLY A 199 20.02 -19.66 -15.27
C GLY A 199 19.23 -18.36 -15.47
N LEU A 200 18.87 -18.03 -16.73
CA LEU A 200 18.02 -16.88 -17.03
C LEU A 200 16.60 -17.05 -16.45
N ASN A 201 16.01 -18.23 -16.59
CA ASN A 201 14.68 -18.52 -16.02
C ASN A 201 14.68 -18.48 -14.49
N LEU A 202 15.75 -18.90 -13.82
CA LEU A 202 15.94 -18.71 -12.37
C LEU A 202 16.01 -17.23 -11.99
N GLY A 203 16.71 -16.42 -12.78
CA GLY A 203 16.75 -14.98 -12.61
C GLY A 203 15.37 -14.34 -12.73
N PHE A 204 14.60 -14.70 -13.77
CA PHE A 204 13.23 -14.23 -13.94
C PHE A 204 12.33 -14.66 -12.78
N LEU A 205 12.38 -15.94 -12.37
CA LEU A 205 11.61 -16.42 -11.23
C LEU A 205 11.94 -15.64 -9.95
N THR A 206 13.21 -15.31 -9.71
CA THR A 206 13.61 -14.55 -8.52
C THR A 206 12.98 -13.15 -8.52
N ILE A 207 13.00 -12.45 -9.66
CA ILE A 207 12.40 -11.13 -9.81
C ILE A 207 10.88 -11.22 -9.67
N ASP A 208 10.26 -12.23 -10.27
CA ASP A 208 8.82 -12.48 -10.20
C ASP A 208 8.38 -12.74 -8.76
N LEU A 209 9.09 -13.58 -8.00
CA LEU A 209 8.76 -13.87 -6.60
C LEU A 209 8.89 -12.64 -5.68
N ILE A 210 9.91 -11.79 -5.92
CA ILE A 210 10.04 -10.52 -5.19
C ILE A 210 8.85 -9.60 -5.51
N SER A 211 8.49 -9.50 -6.80
CA SER A 211 7.36 -8.67 -7.25
C SER A 211 6.04 -9.20 -6.69
N GLU A 212 5.83 -10.51 -6.74
CA GLU A 212 4.68 -11.22 -6.21
C GLU A 212 4.53 -10.97 -4.71
N TRP A 213 5.62 -11.05 -3.94
CA TRP A 213 5.62 -10.74 -2.52
C TRP A 213 5.15 -9.30 -2.23
N LEU A 214 5.66 -8.31 -2.97
CA LEU A 214 5.26 -6.91 -2.78
C LEU A 214 3.79 -6.67 -3.14
N ILE A 215 3.30 -7.25 -4.24
CA ILE A 215 1.89 -7.15 -4.65
C ILE A 215 0.99 -7.87 -3.65
N LEU A 216 1.41 -9.01 -3.13
CA LEU A 216 0.66 -9.78 -2.14
C LEU A 216 0.56 -9.02 -0.82
N GLN A 217 1.62 -8.35 -0.37
CA GLN A 217 1.58 -7.44 0.79
C GLN A 217 0.58 -6.30 0.58
N LEU A 218 0.59 -5.66 -0.59
CA LEU A 218 -0.37 -4.60 -0.92
C LEU A 218 -1.83 -5.14 -0.95
N LEU A 219 -2.03 -6.33 -1.51
CA LEU A 219 -3.34 -6.97 -1.55
C LEU A 219 -3.86 -7.29 -0.14
N PHE A 220 -3.01 -7.85 0.74
CA PHE A 220 -3.36 -8.11 2.13
C PHE A 220 -3.69 -6.83 2.90
N PHE A 221 -2.93 -5.76 2.66
CA PHE A 221 -3.20 -4.46 3.24
C PHE A 221 -4.61 -3.98 2.84
N HIS A 222 -4.94 -3.93 1.55
CA HIS A 222 -6.27 -3.50 1.10
C HIS A 222 -7.40 -4.46 1.52
N LEU A 223 -7.14 -5.76 1.60
CA LEU A 223 -8.08 -6.73 2.18
C LEU A 223 -8.39 -6.39 3.64
N SER A 224 -7.37 -6.04 4.43
CA SER A 224 -7.56 -5.65 5.83
C SER A 224 -8.36 -4.36 5.96
N LEU A 225 -8.13 -3.38 5.08
CA LEU A 225 -8.89 -2.12 5.03
C LEU A 225 -10.36 -2.36 4.68
N ARG A 226 -10.62 -3.21 3.68
CA ARG A 226 -12.00 -3.59 3.29
C ARG A 226 -12.75 -4.27 4.42
N ARG A 227 -12.10 -5.15 5.18
CA ARG A 227 -12.70 -5.80 6.37
C ARG A 227 -13.02 -4.80 7.49
N LYS A 228 -12.21 -3.75 7.64
CA LYS A 228 -12.41 -2.69 8.64
C LYS A 228 -13.36 -1.58 8.17
N GLY A 229 -13.77 -1.59 6.90
CA GLY A 229 -14.58 -0.52 6.30
C GLY A 229 -13.85 0.83 6.24
N LEU A 230 -12.51 0.82 6.16
CA LEU A 230 -11.67 2.02 6.15
C LEU A 230 -11.05 2.24 4.78
N THR A 231 -10.83 3.50 4.41
CA THR A 231 -9.92 3.85 3.31
C THR A 231 -8.47 3.94 3.81
N THR A 232 -7.50 3.85 2.89
CA THR A 232 -6.08 4.02 3.19
C THR A 232 -5.82 5.38 3.85
N TYR A 233 -6.46 6.44 3.34
CA TYR A 233 -6.38 7.78 3.92
C TYR A 233 -6.83 7.82 5.39
N GLN A 234 -8.01 7.24 5.68
CA GLN A 234 -8.54 7.19 7.04
C GLN A 234 -7.63 6.38 7.98
N TYR A 235 -7.10 5.26 7.50
CA TYR A 235 -6.14 4.45 8.25
C TYR A 235 -4.87 5.24 8.61
N ILE A 236 -4.29 5.94 7.64
CA ILE A 236 -3.08 6.76 7.85
C ILE A 236 -3.33 7.90 8.84
N ILE A 237 -4.48 8.59 8.74
CA ILE A 237 -4.82 9.65 9.70
C ILE A 237 -4.94 9.10 11.11
N LYS A 238 -5.71 8.02 11.29
CA LYS A 238 -5.89 7.38 12.60
C LYS A 238 -4.57 6.89 13.18
N LEU A 239 -3.70 6.33 12.34
CA LEU A 239 -2.36 5.89 12.74
C LEU A 239 -1.49 7.06 13.18
N ASN A 240 -1.49 8.16 12.43
CA ASN A 240 -0.72 9.36 12.75
C ASN A 240 -1.21 10.02 14.05
N GLU A 241 -2.52 10.06 14.28
CA GLU A 241 -3.11 10.56 15.52
C GLU A 241 -2.69 9.69 16.72
N THR A 242 -2.82 8.37 16.59
CA THR A 242 -2.39 7.42 17.61
C THR A 242 -0.90 7.59 17.94
N ASN A 243 -0.05 7.75 16.92
CA ASN A 243 1.38 7.97 17.10
C ASN A 243 1.69 9.31 17.78
N ARG A 244 0.94 10.38 17.48
CA ARG A 244 1.07 11.67 18.17
C ARG A 244 0.69 11.56 19.64
N ILE A 245 -0.38 10.83 19.96
CA ILE A 245 -0.80 10.58 21.35
C ILE A 245 0.27 9.76 22.08
N LYS A 246 0.75 8.66 21.50
CA LYS A 246 1.86 7.85 22.04
C LYS A 246 3.11 8.71 22.30
N ALA A 247 3.48 9.57 21.35
CA ALA A 247 4.64 10.45 21.48
C ALA A 247 4.46 11.52 22.57
N LYS A 248 3.25 12.11 22.71
CA LYS A 248 2.93 13.05 23.80
C LYS A 248 3.02 12.36 25.17
N HIS A 249 2.42 11.16 25.29
CA HIS A 249 2.47 10.39 26.52
C HIS A 249 3.92 10.02 26.90
N GLN A 250 4.72 9.60 25.93
CA GLN A 250 6.13 9.31 26.18
C GLN A 250 6.93 10.55 26.62
N ARG A 251 6.64 11.73 26.05
CA ARG A 251 7.24 12.99 26.49
C ARG A 251 6.84 13.33 27.93
N GLN A 252 5.56 13.21 28.28
CA GLN A 252 5.10 13.43 29.66
C GLN A 252 5.77 12.49 30.67
N ILE A 253 5.97 11.21 30.32
CA ILE A 253 6.72 10.27 31.16
C ILE A 253 8.18 10.74 31.32
N ASN A 254 8.83 11.14 30.23
CA ASN A 254 10.21 11.61 30.27
C ASN A 254 10.38 12.92 31.05
N ASP A 255 9.44 13.86 30.91
CA ASP A 255 9.44 15.16 31.61
C ASP A 255 9.21 14.96 33.12
N ARG A 256 8.24 14.12 33.50
CA ARG A 256 8.07 13.70 34.91
C ARG A 256 9.34 13.04 35.44
N ARG A 257 9.96 12.16 34.66
CA ARG A 257 11.21 11.50 35.06
C ARG A 257 12.33 12.50 35.29
N ALA A 258 12.50 13.48 34.40
CA ALA A 258 13.49 14.52 34.55
C ALA A 258 13.23 15.37 35.80
N HIS A 259 11.97 15.72 36.07
CA HIS A 259 11.58 16.47 37.27
C HIS A 259 11.92 15.70 38.56
N HIS A 260 11.53 14.42 38.66
CA HIS A 260 11.83 13.61 39.85
C HIS A 260 13.32 13.32 40.02
N ILE A 261 14.07 13.11 38.93
CA ILE A 261 15.53 12.95 38.99
C ILE A 261 16.18 14.23 39.51
N LYS A 262 15.71 15.41 39.08
CA LYS A 262 16.21 16.70 39.57
C LYS A 262 15.94 16.87 41.06
N LYS A 263 14.71 16.61 41.50
CA LYS A 263 14.32 16.66 42.91
C LYS A 263 15.16 15.71 43.78
N ALA A 264 15.33 14.46 43.35
CA ALA A 264 16.16 13.49 44.06
C ALA A 264 17.64 13.93 44.15
N ASN A 265 18.13 14.65 43.15
CA ASN A 265 19.49 15.20 43.14
C ASN A 265 19.64 16.39 44.09
N GLU A 266 18.63 17.25 44.21
CA GLU A 266 18.58 18.37 45.16
C GLU A 266 18.48 17.87 46.62
N GLU A 267 17.73 16.79 46.86
CA GLU A 267 17.58 16.15 48.17
C GLU A 267 18.77 15.24 48.56
N GLY A 268 19.74 15.03 47.66
CA GLY A 268 20.87 14.13 47.88
C GLY A 268 20.50 12.64 47.92
N ASN A 269 19.29 12.27 47.48
CA ASN A 269 18.78 10.90 47.52
C ASN A 269 19.26 10.09 46.30
N SER A 270 20.46 9.52 46.42
CA SER A 270 21.09 8.71 45.37
C SER A 270 20.30 7.45 45.02
N TRP A 271 19.55 6.88 45.96
CA TRP A 271 18.77 5.66 45.74
C TRP A 271 17.54 5.92 44.86
N GLU A 272 16.76 6.96 45.16
CA GLU A 272 15.58 7.34 44.35
C GLU A 272 15.99 7.73 42.92
N LYS A 273 17.11 8.44 42.77
CA LYS A 273 17.68 8.75 41.45
C LYS A 273 18.01 7.48 40.66
N MET A 274 18.67 6.51 41.28
CA MET A 274 19.01 5.23 40.63
C MET A 274 17.74 4.50 40.16
N LYS A 275 16.71 4.43 41.03
CA LYS A 275 15.43 3.77 40.75
C LYS A 275 14.72 4.38 39.55
N LEU A 276 14.69 5.72 39.45
CA LEU A 276 14.09 6.46 38.33
C LEU A 276 14.84 6.27 37.00
N VAL A 277 16.18 6.17 37.04
CA VAL A 277 16.99 5.92 35.85
C VAL A 277 16.83 4.49 35.34
N VAL A 278 16.89 3.50 36.24
CA VAL A 278 16.76 2.07 35.91
C VAL A 278 15.35 1.73 35.45
N GLY A 279 14.32 2.30 36.09
CA GLY A 279 12.92 2.16 35.65
C GLY A 279 12.68 2.65 34.22
N GLY A 280 13.53 3.56 33.73
CA GLY A 280 13.44 4.09 32.37
C GLY A 280 14.00 3.22 31.24
N TRP A 281 14.59 2.07 31.55
CA TRP A 281 15.17 1.20 30.55
C TRP A 281 14.11 0.38 29.80
N ARG A 282 14.38 0.09 28.51
CA ARG A 282 13.48 -0.77 27.71
C ARG A 282 13.35 -2.14 28.38
N GLY A 283 12.11 -2.54 28.67
CA GLY A 283 11.80 -3.82 29.33
C GLY A 283 11.59 -3.74 30.84
N CYS A 284 11.89 -2.62 31.49
CA CYS A 284 11.71 -2.43 32.94
C CYS A 284 10.38 -1.73 33.32
N GLY A 285 9.42 -1.65 32.40
CA GLY A 285 8.18 -0.86 32.58
C GLY A 285 7.30 -1.30 33.76
N CYS A 286 7.35 -2.57 34.17
CA CYS A 286 6.62 -3.07 35.34
C CYS A 286 7.20 -2.57 36.69
N ILE A 287 8.45 -2.13 36.70
CA ILE A 287 9.16 -1.63 37.88
C ILE A 287 9.35 -0.10 37.80
N ASP A 288 8.93 0.53 36.70
CA ASP A 288 9.09 1.96 36.47
C ASP A 288 8.21 2.77 37.44
N PRO A 289 8.80 3.52 38.39
CA PRO A 289 8.08 4.22 39.45
C PRO A 289 7.03 5.21 38.94
N ILE A 290 7.25 5.75 37.74
CA ILE A 290 6.43 6.80 37.13
C ILE A 290 5.19 6.22 36.46
N THR A 291 5.32 5.03 35.86
CA THR A 291 4.20 4.41 35.13
C THR A 291 3.37 3.49 36.01
N ASN A 292 3.94 2.97 37.11
CA ASN A 292 3.22 2.16 38.10
C ASN A 292 2.53 2.98 39.21
N GLY A 293 2.63 4.32 39.16
CA GLY A 293 1.96 5.22 40.11
C GLY A 293 2.53 5.18 41.53
N SER A 294 3.75 4.67 41.72
CA SER A 294 4.41 4.63 43.04
C SER A 294 5.06 5.95 43.46
N VAL A 295 4.97 6.98 42.61
CA VAL A 295 5.42 8.34 42.89
C VAL A 295 4.21 9.21 43.16
N ASP A 296 4.19 9.86 44.33
CA ASP A 296 3.06 10.66 44.82
C ASP A 296 2.98 12.00 44.05
N ASP A 297 2.11 12.06 43.04
CA ASP A 297 1.92 13.18 42.11
C ASP A 297 0.99 14.26 42.73
N THR A 298 1.34 14.82 43.88
CA THR A 298 0.62 15.98 44.45
C THR A 298 0.97 17.31 43.77
N SER A 299 1.91 17.31 42.81
CA SER A 299 2.40 18.48 42.10
C SER A 299 2.54 18.26 40.59
N SER A 300 1.53 17.65 39.96
CA SER A 300 1.46 17.62 38.49
C SER A 300 1.08 19.03 37.99
N PRO A 301 1.82 19.65 37.05
CA PRO A 301 1.57 21.04 36.62
C PRO A 301 0.20 21.27 35.94
N ASP A 302 -0.52 20.19 35.57
CA ASP A 302 -1.74 20.25 34.75
C ASP A 302 -2.93 19.47 35.34
N GLY A 303 -2.82 18.88 36.54
CA GLY A 303 -3.96 18.22 37.23
C GLY A 303 -4.70 17.11 36.45
N SER A 304 -4.21 16.67 35.29
CA SER A 304 -4.88 15.70 34.44
C SER A 304 -4.41 14.28 34.76
N MET A 305 -5.30 13.47 35.36
CA MET A 305 -5.12 12.02 35.45
C MET A 305 -5.15 11.41 34.03
N PRO A 306 -4.25 10.47 33.70
CA PRO A 306 -4.29 9.80 32.40
C PRO A 306 -5.51 8.88 32.33
N ASP A 307 -6.31 9.04 31.27
CA ASP A 307 -7.44 8.18 31.01
C ASP A 307 -6.98 6.75 30.69
N ALA A 308 -7.31 5.81 31.58
CA ALA A 308 -6.99 4.39 31.46
C ALA A 308 -7.67 3.72 30.25
N SER A 309 -8.65 4.38 29.61
CA SER A 309 -9.32 3.91 28.40
C SER A 309 -8.40 3.87 27.17
N ILE A 310 -7.43 4.81 27.07
CA ILE A 310 -6.47 4.89 25.97
C ILE A 310 -5.59 3.62 25.91
N ASN A 311 -5.37 2.97 27.05
CA ASN A 311 -4.43 1.86 27.18
C ASN A 311 -4.89 0.56 26.47
N ARG A 312 -6.20 0.36 26.26
CA ARG A 312 -6.71 -0.87 25.59
C ARG A 312 -6.72 -0.76 24.07
N ASP A 313 -7.05 0.41 23.52
CA ASP A 313 -7.17 0.59 22.07
C ASP A 313 -5.82 0.85 21.38
N VAL A 314 -4.84 1.37 22.13
CA VAL A 314 -3.53 1.81 21.63
C VAL A 314 -2.47 0.70 21.67
N ILE A 315 -2.63 -0.30 22.54
CA ILE A 315 -1.72 -1.44 22.71
C ILE A 315 -2.08 -2.61 21.77
N GLY A 316 -3.30 -2.65 21.22
CA GLY A 316 -3.74 -3.69 20.28
C GLY A 316 -3.17 -3.59 18.86
N SER A 317 -2.36 -2.57 18.53
CA SER A 317 -1.75 -2.45 17.20
C SER A 317 -0.66 -3.50 17.01
N SER A 318 -1.04 -4.61 16.36
CA SER A 318 -0.18 -5.74 16.03
C SER A 318 1.12 -5.30 15.34
N SER A 319 2.17 -6.12 15.41
CA SER A 319 3.44 -5.92 14.71
C SER A 319 3.28 -5.63 13.21
N LEU A 320 2.20 -6.09 12.59
CA LEU A 320 1.81 -5.81 11.20
C LEU A 320 1.60 -4.32 10.91
N ASP A 321 1.12 -3.52 11.88
CA ASP A 321 0.87 -2.08 11.67
C ASP A 321 2.18 -1.29 11.55
N SER A 322 3.26 -1.77 12.18
CA SER A 322 4.61 -1.19 12.08
C SER A 322 5.30 -1.54 10.75
N TRP A 323 5.09 -2.75 10.22
CA TRP A 323 5.63 -3.15 8.91
C TRP A 323 4.92 -2.44 7.75
N ASN A 324 3.60 -2.27 7.83
CA ASN A 324 2.82 -1.51 6.85
C ASN A 324 3.21 -0.02 6.80
N TYR A 325 3.67 0.54 7.92
CA TYR A 325 4.13 1.93 8.02
C TYR A 325 5.47 2.18 7.29
N MET A 326 6.44 1.25 7.36
CA MET A 326 7.74 1.42 6.66
C MET A 326 7.59 1.46 5.13
N LEU A 327 6.62 0.74 4.57
CA LEU A 327 6.39 0.70 3.12
C LEU A 327 5.68 1.98 2.59
N LEU A 328 4.80 2.57 3.40
CA LEU A 328 4.08 3.81 3.03
C LEU A 328 5.01 5.04 2.97
N GLN A 329 6.12 5.05 3.72
CA GLN A 329 7.10 6.13 3.68
C GLN A 329 7.84 6.23 2.34
N GLY A 330 7.94 5.14 1.56
CA GLY A 330 8.54 5.17 0.21
C GLY A 330 7.65 5.81 -0.87
N SER A 331 6.35 5.95 -0.63
CA SER A 331 5.39 6.47 -1.62
C SER A 331 4.76 7.82 -1.26
N ALA A 332 4.77 8.19 0.03
CA ALA A 332 4.02 9.36 0.54
C ALA A 332 4.88 10.56 0.98
N VAL A 333 6.21 10.49 0.92
CA VAL A 333 7.09 11.61 1.30
C VAL A 333 7.64 12.26 0.04
N HIS A 334 6.85 13.19 -0.51
CA HIS A 334 7.22 14.43 -1.20
C HIS A 334 5.93 14.91 -1.85
N GLY A 335 5.14 15.61 -1.03
CA GLY A 335 4.07 16.48 -1.50
C GLY A 335 4.64 17.80 -2.02
#